data_AF-A0A959C5A6-F1
#
_entry.id   AF-A0A959C5A6-F1
#
_cell.length_a   1.000
_cell.length_b   1.000
_cell.length_c   1.000
_cell.angle_alpha   90.00
_cell.angle_beta   90.00
_cell.angle_gamma   90.00
#
_symmetry.space_group_name_H-M   'P 1'
#
loop_
_entity.id
_entity.type
_entity.pdbx_description
1 polymer ?
#
loop_
_entity_poly.entity_id
_entity_poly.type
_entity_poly.pdbx_seq_one_letter_code
_entity_poly.pdbx_strand_id
1 'polypeptide(L)'
;GLDFGLLKTACHVQLFSRKFNLGKFMPLEAFRNLPLKLYLSLNNDLGYANDPYYTEENPLSNHLLWGYGFGLDIVAYYDKTARFEWSWNDKGENGFFIRINTGF
;
A
#
# COMPACT_ATOMS: atom_id res chain seq x y z
N GLY A 1 -18.59 14.97 24.07
CA GLY A 1 -18.95 15.13 22.65
C GLY A 1 -18.57 13.85 21.93
N LEU A 2 -18.94 13.73 20.65
CA LEU A 2 -18.40 12.70 19.78
C LEU A 2 -17.10 13.25 19.18
N ASP A 3 -15.96 12.64 19.51
CA ASP A 3 -14.64 13.10 19.09
C ASP A 3 -13.86 11.91 18.53
N PHE A 4 -13.02 12.11 17.51
CA PHE A 4 -12.20 11.05 16.93
C PHE A 4 -10.80 11.54 16.57
N GLY A 5 -9.84 10.62 16.60
CA GLY A 5 -8.48 10.82 16.15
C GLY A 5 -8.10 9.75 15.12
N LEU A 6 -7.41 10.15 14.06
CA LEU A 6 -6.88 9.26 13.04
C LEU A 6 -5.45 9.65 12.72
N LEU A 7 -4.55 8.69 12.80
CA LEU A 7 -3.15 8.82 12.43
C LEU A 7 -2.84 7.76 11.37
N LYS A 8 -2.48 8.19 10.16
CA LYS A 8 -2.03 7.31 9.08
C LYS A 8 -0.61 7.66 8.72
N THR A 9 0.28 6.68 8.82
CA THR A 9 1.70 6.81 8.55
C THR A 9 2.10 5.77 7.51
N ALA A 10 2.87 6.18 6.51
CA ALA A 10 3.42 5.28 5.52
C ALA A 10 4.90 5.59 5.29
N CYS A 11 5.70 4.55 5.13
CA CYS A 11 7.11 4.63 4.81
C CYS A 11 7.37 3.87 3.51
N HIS A 12 7.96 4.53 2.52
CA HIS A 12 8.31 3.94 1.24
C HIS A 12 9.82 3.95 1.07
N VAL A 13 10.41 2.77 0.94
CA VAL A 13 11.85 2.58 0.75
C VAL A 13 12.09 2.05 -0.66
N GLN A 14 12.91 2.76 -1.43
CA GLN A 14 13.32 2.29 -2.75
C GLN A 14 14.36 1.18 -2.61
N LEU A 15 14.00 -0.05 -2.93
CA LEU A 15 14.92 -1.19 -2.90
C LEU A 15 15.81 -1.21 -4.13
N PHE A 16 15.23 -0.94 -5.29
CA PHE A 16 15.92 -1.11 -6.56
C PHE A 16 15.41 -0.13 -7.60
N SER A 17 16.32 0.44 -8.38
CA SER A 17 15.99 1.23 -9.56
C SER A 17 17.08 0.99 -10.59
N ARG A 18 16.81 0.13 -11.58
CA ARG A 18 17.71 -0.05 -12.71
C ARG A 18 16.97 0.04 -14.03
N LYS A 19 17.71 0.48 -15.03
CA LYS A 19 17.30 0.45 -16.43
C LYS A 19 17.88 -0.83 -17.03
N PHE A 20 17.03 -1.78 -17.35
CA PHE A 20 17.46 -2.97 -18.08
C PHE A 20 17.48 -2.66 -19.56
N ASN A 21 18.63 -2.85 -20.21
CA ASN A 21 18.74 -2.77 -21.65
C ASN A 21 18.68 -4.19 -22.22
N LEU A 22 17.52 -4.57 -22.76
CA LEU A 22 17.24 -5.93 -23.25
C LEU A 22 17.82 -6.18 -24.65
N GLY A 23 18.56 -5.22 -25.23
CA GLY A 23 19.42 -5.42 -26.40
C GLY A 23 18.74 -6.10 -27.59
N LYS A 24 19.42 -7.06 -28.22
CA LYS A 24 18.92 -7.84 -29.37
C LYS A 24 17.86 -8.90 -29.01
N PHE A 25 17.61 -9.16 -27.72
CA PHE A 25 16.59 -10.12 -27.28
C PHE A 25 15.17 -9.53 -27.31
N MET A 26 15.04 -8.20 -27.43
CA MET A 26 13.75 -7.51 -27.54
C MET A 26 13.57 -6.93 -28.95
N PRO A 27 12.65 -7.46 -29.78
CA PRO A 27 12.49 -7.01 -31.17
C PRO A 27 11.89 -5.60 -31.30
N LEU A 28 11.17 -5.12 -30.28
CA LEU A 28 10.60 -3.78 -30.24
C LEU A 28 11.58 -2.78 -29.60
N GLU A 29 12.03 -1.79 -30.36
CA GLU A 29 12.97 -0.77 -29.87
C GLU A 29 12.43 0.01 -28.66
N ALA A 30 11.10 0.21 -28.62
CA ALA A 30 10.41 0.85 -27.51
C ALA A 30 10.53 0.09 -26.18
N PHE A 31 10.71 -1.24 -26.23
CA PHE A 31 10.87 -2.09 -25.03
C PHE A 31 12.33 -2.42 -24.73
N ARG A 32 13.27 -1.94 -25.54
CA ARG A 32 14.70 -2.23 -25.37
C ARG A 32 15.25 -1.63 -24.08
N ASN A 33 14.73 -0.48 -23.64
CA ASN A 33 15.07 0.15 -22.35
C ASN A 33 13.89 0.04 -21.38
N LEU A 34 13.93 -0.92 -20.47
CA LEU A 34 12.92 -1.11 -19.44
C LEU A 34 13.41 -0.53 -18.10
N PRO A 35 13.05 0.72 -17.74
CA PRO A 35 13.22 1.19 -16.37
C PRO A 35 12.31 0.37 -15.45
N LEU A 36 12.91 -0.33 -14.50
CA LEU A 36 12.20 -1.05 -13.44
C LEU A 36 12.62 -0.45 -12.10
N LYS A 37 11.63 0.00 -11.33
CA LYS A 37 11.81 0.43 -9.95
C LYS A 37 10.98 -0.44 -9.02
N LEU A 38 11.56 -0.77 -7.88
CA LEU A 38 10.96 -1.57 -6.83
C LEU A 38 11.01 -0.76 -5.54
N TYR A 39 9.85 -0.59 -4.92
CA TYR A 39 9.69 0.05 -3.62
C TYR A 39 9.07 -0.94 -2.65
N LEU A 40 9.58 -0.95 -1.43
CA LEU A 40 8.94 -1.57 -0.29
C LEU A 40 8.18 -0.48 0.46
N SER A 41 6.90 -0.69 0.73
CA SER A 41 6.07 0.18 1.53
C SER A 41 5.73 -0.48 2.87
N LEU A 42 5.70 0.30 3.94
CA LEU A 42 5.24 -0.09 5.26
C LEU A 42 4.18 0.93 5.68
N ASN A 43 2.99 0.47 6.01
CA ASN A 43 1.85 1.28 6.39
C ASN A 43 1.52 1.04 7.87
N ASN A 44 1.10 2.08 8.57
CA ASN A 44 0.68 2.05 9.96
C ASN A 44 -0.46 3.05 10.16
N ASP A 45 -1.62 2.54 10.51
CA ASP A 45 -2.86 3.28 10.70
C ASP A 45 -3.34 3.09 12.14
N LEU A 46 -3.50 4.17 12.88
CA LEU A 46 -4.05 4.20 14.22
C LEU A 46 -5.31 5.07 14.21
N GLY A 47 -6.41 4.56 14.74
CA GLY A 47 -7.69 5.26 14.82
C GLY A 47 -8.30 5.10 16.21
N TYR A 48 -8.90 6.15 16.73
CA TYR A 48 -9.65 6.11 17.99
C TYR A 48 -10.89 6.98 17.84
N ALA A 49 -12.05 6.44 18.18
CA ALA A 49 -13.31 7.19 18.18
C ALA A 49 -13.93 7.09 19.57
N ASN A 50 -14.23 8.25 20.15
CA ASN A 50 -14.93 8.37 21.43
C ASN A 50 -16.43 8.51 21.19
N ASP A 51 -17.21 7.51 21.60
CA ASP A 51 -18.67 7.58 21.64
C ASP A 51 -19.16 7.29 23.07
N PRO A 52 -19.63 8.32 23.79
CA PRO A 52 -20.18 8.15 25.14
C PRO A 52 -21.69 7.81 25.16
N TYR A 53 -22.38 7.75 24.02
CA TYR A 53 -23.85 7.57 23.95
C TYR A 53 -24.26 6.20 23.40
N TYR A 54 -23.48 5.58 22.51
CA TYR A 54 -23.84 4.32 21.83
C TYR A 54 -22.77 3.22 21.95
N THR A 55 -21.96 3.23 23.02
CA THR A 55 -20.88 2.26 23.24
C THR A 55 -21.36 0.80 23.26
N GLU A 56 -22.58 0.52 23.73
CA GLU A 56 -23.11 -0.86 23.81
C GLU A 56 -23.51 -1.46 22.45
N GLU A 57 -23.81 -0.63 21.45
CA GLU A 57 -24.19 -1.08 20.10
C GLU A 57 -22.98 -1.19 19.16
N ASN A 58 -21.90 -0.46 19.44
CA ASN A 58 -20.71 -0.45 18.61
C ASN A 58 -19.45 -0.86 19.40
N PRO A 59 -19.04 -2.15 19.36
CA PRO A 59 -17.87 -2.64 20.10
C PRO A 59 -16.53 -2.09 19.58
N LEU A 60 -16.52 -1.37 18.45
CA LEU A 60 -15.34 -0.66 17.93
C LEU A 60 -15.24 0.76 18.48
N SER A 61 -16.28 1.25 19.14
CA SER A 61 -16.26 2.55 19.77
C SER A 61 -15.51 2.51 21.11
N ASN A 62 -14.81 3.58 21.43
CA ASN A 62 -13.88 3.67 22.56
C ASN A 62 -12.71 2.66 22.51
N HIS A 63 -12.47 2.02 21.36
CA HIS A 63 -11.34 1.11 21.15
C HIS A 63 -10.25 1.76 20.28
N LEU A 64 -8.99 1.47 20.60
CA LEU A 64 -7.87 1.88 19.76
C LEU A 64 -7.76 0.90 18.58
N LEU A 65 -8.14 1.35 17.39
CA LEU A 65 -8.02 0.58 16.16
C LEU A 65 -6.60 0.73 15.62
N TRP A 66 -5.83 -0.35 15.61
CA TRP A 66 -4.53 -0.38 14.96
C TRP A 66 -4.54 -1.28 13.73
N GLY A 67 -4.09 -0.74 12.61
CA GLY A 67 -3.83 -1.47 11.39
C GLY A 67 -2.40 -1.26 10.95
N TYR A 68 -1.75 -2.30 10.46
CA TYR A 68 -0.43 -2.18 9.88
C TYR A 68 -0.32 -3.07 8.66
N GLY A 69 0.59 -2.74 7.76
CA GLY A 69 0.78 -3.52 6.55
C GLY A 69 2.11 -3.26 5.91
N PHE A 70 2.46 -4.11 4.96
CA PHE A 70 3.58 -3.89 4.07
C PHE A 70 3.13 -4.11 2.64
N GLY A 71 3.79 -3.42 1.72
CA GLY A 71 3.51 -3.55 0.31
C GLY A 71 4.78 -3.57 -0.53
N LEU A 72 4.66 -4.10 -1.73
CA LEU A 72 5.68 -4.12 -2.75
C LEU A 72 5.13 -3.40 -3.98
N ASP A 73 5.74 -2.28 -4.32
CA ASP A 73 5.34 -1.45 -5.44
C ASP A 73 6.36 -1.58 -6.57
N ILE A 74 5.90 -2.07 -7.71
CA ILE A 74 6.67 -2.25 -8.93
C ILE A 74 6.24 -1.13 -9.89
N VAL A 75 7.19 -0.31 -10.29
CA VAL A 75 6.99 0.73 -11.30
C VAL A 75 7.79 0.36 -12.52
N ALA A 76 7.09 0.08 -13.61
CA ALA A 76 7.64 -0.22 -14.91
C ALA A 76 7.48 0.98 -15.86
N TYR A 77 7.90 0.78 -17.10
CA TYR A 77 7.82 1.77 -18.17
C TYR A 77 6.37 2.12 -18.58
N TYR A 78 6.16 3.31 -19.16
CA TYR A 78 4.84 3.85 -19.56
C TYR A 78 3.79 3.86 -18.44
N ASP A 79 4.17 4.33 -17.25
CA ASP A 79 3.30 4.46 -16.07
C ASP A 79 2.61 3.15 -15.63
N LYS A 80 3.11 2.00 -16.09
CA LYS A 80 2.63 0.71 -15.65
C LYS A 80 3.13 0.48 -14.23
N THR A 81 2.19 0.34 -13.29
CA THR A 81 2.50 0.07 -11.89
C THR A 81 1.72 -1.13 -11.39
N ALA A 82 2.37 -1.93 -10.56
CA ALA A 82 1.74 -3.04 -9.85
C ALA A 82 2.11 -2.93 -8.38
N ARG A 83 1.11 -2.85 -7.52
CA ARG A 83 1.26 -2.76 -6.06
C ARG A 83 0.60 -3.98 -5.44
N PHE A 84 1.38 -4.70 -4.64
CA PHE A 84 0.93 -5.82 -3.82
C PHE A 84 1.00 -5.37 -2.37
N GLU A 85 -0.11 -5.35 -1.66
CA GLU A 85 -0.18 -4.87 -0.28
C GLU A 85 -0.79 -5.95 0.60
N TRP A 86 -0.15 -6.24 1.73
CA TRP A 86 -0.67 -7.11 2.76
C TRP A 86 -0.85 -6.29 4.03
N SER A 87 -2.09 -6.20 4.51
CA SER A 87 -2.42 -5.48 5.73
C SER A 87 -3.11 -6.38 6.75
N TRP A 88 -2.94 -6.03 8.02
CA TRP A 88 -3.60 -6.61 9.18
C TRP A 88 -4.40 -5.53 9.90
N ASN A 89 -5.55 -5.91 10.46
CA ASN A 89 -6.34 -5.06 11.33
C ASN A 89 -6.23 -5.50 12.80
N ASP A 90 -6.80 -4.67 13.67
CA ASP A 90 -6.84 -4.85 15.11
C ASP A 90 -7.55 -6.15 15.55
N LYS A 91 -8.47 -6.67 14.74
CA LYS A 91 -9.16 -7.95 14.98
C LYS A 91 -8.34 -9.18 14.56
N GLY A 92 -7.13 -8.98 14.04
CA GLY A 92 -6.27 -10.04 13.50
C GLY A 92 -6.69 -10.52 12.10
N GLU A 93 -7.67 -9.87 11.48
CA GLU A 93 -8.04 -10.14 10.10
C GLU A 93 -6.97 -9.55 9.19
N ASN A 94 -6.61 -10.31 8.15
CA ASN A 94 -5.63 -9.88 7.18
C ASN A 94 -6.23 -9.87 5.77
N GLY A 95 -5.70 -8.99 4.94
CA GLY A 95 -6.14 -8.82 3.57
C GLY A 95 -4.94 -8.67 2.65
N PHE A 96 -4.99 -9.36 1.52
CA PHE A 96 -4.05 -9.17 0.42
C PHE A 96 -4.73 -8.39 -0.69
N PHE A 97 -4.11 -7.28 -1.08
CA PHE A 97 -4.62 -6.35 -2.06
C PHE A 97 -3.65 -6.26 -3.23
N ILE A 98 -4.21 -6.29 -4.43
CA ILE A 98 -3.45 -6.13 -5.67
C ILE A 98 -4.02 -4.93 -6.41
N ARG A 99 -3.16 -3.97 -6.75
CA ARG A 99 -3.52 -2.81 -7.57
C ARG A 99 -2.62 -2.78 -8.80
N ILE A 100 -3.22 -2.91 -9.98
CA ILE A 100 -2.51 -2.86 -11.25
C ILE A 100 -3.00 -1.62 -11.98
N ASN A 101 -2.12 -0.67 -12.24
CA ASN A 101 -2.37 0.45 -13.13
C ASN A 101 -1.62 0.20 -14.44
N THR A 102 -2.39 0.10 -15.52
CA THR A 102 -1.86 0.02 -16.88
C THR A 102 -2.44 1.23 -17.58
N GLY A 103 -1.73 2.37 -17.52
CA GLY A 103 -2.11 3.54 -18.33
C GLY A 103 -2.33 3.13 -19.78
N PHE A 104 -3.48 3.53 -20.33
CA PHE A 104 -3.83 3.41 -21.74
C PHE A 104 -3.58 4.74 -22.44
#